data_AF-A0A925RR66-F1
#
_entry.id   AF-A0A925RR66-F1
#
_cell.length_a   1.000
_cell.length_b   1.000
_cell.length_c   1.000
_cell.angle_alpha   90.00
_cell.angle_beta   90.00
_cell.angle_gamma   90.00
#
_symmetry.space_group_name_H-M   'P 1'
#
loop_
_entity.id
_entity.type
_entity.pdbx_description
1 polymer ?
#
loop_
_entity_poly.entity_id
_entity_poly.type
_entity_poly.pdbx_seq_one_letter_code
_entity_poly.pdbx_strand_id
1 'polypeptide(L)'
;CVTPPFKPHLEDKLWLALFWSPALKKVWEQLLRGSHLRRLRGLIPFGWVLDPEPLPPHGALPKLNAHSWEEVGEFSQKERQLVLKISGFHESAWGSRGVFVGHDLSSAEWAERLQHALSQANEQPWLLQEFHEGRRFEHPMYEEDGSVKMLEVRARLCPYFFTNRDGQTSFGGCLATLVPADKKKIHGMSDGILVPCVIDEN
;
A
#
# COMPACT_ATOMS: atom_id res chain seq x y z
N CYS A 1 0.60 -8.85 -26.62
CA CYS A 1 0.31 -8.19 -25.34
C CYS A 1 1.35 -8.69 -24.35
N VAL A 2 2.19 -7.84 -23.76
CA VAL A 2 3.18 -8.30 -22.77
C VAL A 2 2.48 -8.40 -21.42
N THR A 3 2.08 -9.62 -21.07
CA THR A 3 1.79 -10.07 -19.70
C THR A 3 3.06 -9.91 -18.84
N PRO A 4 2.91 -9.79 -17.50
CA PRO A 4 3.47 -8.75 -16.60
C PRO A 4 4.91 -8.25 -16.87
N PRO A 5 5.31 -7.06 -16.37
CA PRO A 5 6.62 -6.49 -16.63
C PRO A 5 7.75 -7.49 -16.34
N PHE A 6 8.88 -7.37 -17.05
CA PHE A 6 9.98 -8.35 -17.09
C PHE A 6 10.55 -8.78 -15.71
N LYS A 7 10.14 -8.16 -14.61
CA LYS A 7 10.41 -8.56 -13.23
C LYS A 7 9.13 -8.50 -12.38
N PRO A 8 8.19 -9.45 -12.57
CA PRO A 8 6.89 -9.42 -11.90
C PRO A 8 7.02 -9.45 -10.37
N HIS A 9 8.01 -10.20 -9.87
CA HIS A 9 8.31 -10.23 -8.43
C HIS A 9 8.63 -8.86 -7.81
N LEU A 10 9.06 -7.85 -8.57
CA LEU A 10 9.33 -6.51 -8.04
C LEU A 10 8.06 -5.70 -7.78
N GLU A 11 6.93 -6.08 -8.38
CA GLU A 11 5.63 -5.44 -8.17
C GLU A 11 4.81 -6.15 -7.07
N ASP A 12 5.37 -7.19 -6.46
CA ASP A 12 4.71 -7.94 -5.41
C ASP A 12 4.61 -7.10 -4.13
N LYS A 13 3.39 -7.02 -3.57
CA LYS A 13 3.10 -6.25 -2.35
C LYS A 13 3.75 -6.87 -1.11
N LEU A 14 4.14 -8.15 -1.16
CA LEU A 14 4.69 -8.90 -0.04
C LEU A 14 5.99 -8.28 0.45
N TRP A 15 6.77 -7.69 -0.47
CA TRP A 15 8.00 -6.97 -0.14
C TRP A 15 7.77 -5.85 0.88
N LEU A 16 6.61 -5.21 0.89
CA LEU A 16 6.29 -4.14 1.84
C LEU A 16 6.15 -4.68 3.27
N ALA A 17 5.62 -5.89 3.44
CA ALA A 17 5.55 -6.54 4.76
C ALA A 17 6.91 -7.14 5.15
N LEU A 18 7.59 -7.81 4.23
CA LEU A 18 8.92 -8.40 4.46
C LEU A 18 9.99 -7.37 4.81
N PHE A 19 9.84 -6.12 4.33
CA PHE A 19 10.70 -5.00 4.72
C PHE A 19 10.75 -4.79 6.24
N TRP A 20 9.65 -5.08 6.94
CA TRP A 20 9.52 -4.95 8.39
C TRP A 20 9.87 -6.22 9.17
N SER A 21 10.15 -7.33 8.49
CA SER A 21 10.50 -8.59 9.15
C SER A 21 11.84 -8.48 9.91
N PRO A 22 11.87 -8.81 11.22
CA PRO A 22 13.10 -8.84 11.99
C PRO A 22 14.17 -9.77 11.40
N ALA A 23 13.75 -10.88 10.79
CA ALA A 23 14.65 -11.86 10.17
C ALA A 23 15.45 -11.27 8.99
N LEU A 24 14.85 -10.33 8.26
CA LEU A 24 15.48 -9.69 7.09
C LEU A 24 16.17 -8.37 7.43
N LYS A 25 16.06 -7.88 8.67
CA LYS A 25 16.65 -6.59 9.09
C LYS A 25 18.12 -6.44 8.71
N LYS A 26 18.96 -7.44 9.06
CA LYS A 26 20.40 -7.40 8.77
C LYS A 26 20.68 -7.42 7.26
N VAL A 27 19.88 -8.15 6.50
CA VAL A 27 19.99 -8.22 5.04
C VAL A 27 19.73 -6.83 4.44
N TRP A 28 18.66 -6.15 4.88
CA TRP A 28 18.36 -4.79 4.43
C TRP A 28 19.47 -3.79 4.80
N GLU A 29 20.02 -3.89 6.00
CA GLU A 29 21.13 -3.04 6.47
C GLU A 29 22.43 -3.27 5.71
N GLN A 30 22.65 -4.47 5.17
CA GLN A 30 23.80 -4.80 4.32
C GLN A 30 23.60 -4.36 2.86
N LEU A 31 22.40 -4.54 2.31
CA LEU A 31 22.10 -4.24 0.91
C LEU A 31 21.84 -2.76 0.63
N LEU A 32 21.36 -2.01 1.62
CA LEU A 32 20.94 -0.61 1.47
C LEU A 32 21.83 0.32 2.28
N ARG A 33 22.16 1.49 1.69
CA ARG A 33 22.79 2.59 2.45
C ARG A 33 21.87 3.01 3.59
N GLY A 34 22.45 3.30 4.76
CA GLY A 34 21.67 3.66 5.95
C GLY A 34 20.72 4.85 5.76
N SER A 35 21.09 5.85 4.94
CA SER A 35 20.21 6.97 4.59
C SER A 35 18.99 6.52 3.76
N HIS A 36 19.18 5.61 2.81
CA HIS A 36 18.09 5.06 1.99
C HIS A 36 17.17 4.19 2.82
N LEU A 37 17.71 3.35 3.70
CA LEU A 37 16.92 2.53 4.61
C LEU A 37 16.03 3.39 5.53
N ARG A 38 16.57 4.48 6.08
CA ARG A 38 15.77 5.44 6.87
C ARG A 38 14.66 6.09 6.05
N ARG A 39 14.95 6.49 4.80
CA ARG A 39 13.94 7.08 3.92
C ARG A 39 12.83 6.08 3.58
N LEU A 40 13.17 4.83 3.26
CA LEU A 40 12.20 3.77 2.99
C LEU A 40 11.32 3.48 4.22
N ARG A 41 11.90 3.45 5.43
CA ARG A 41 11.13 3.30 6.68
C ARG A 41 10.12 4.43 6.91
N GLY A 42 10.38 5.63 6.41
CA GLY A 42 9.43 6.74 6.48
C GLY A 42 8.34 6.69 5.40
N LEU A 43 8.57 5.98 4.30
CA LEU A 43 7.65 5.89 3.16
C LEU A 43 6.75 4.65 3.20
N ILE A 44 7.28 3.51 3.65
CA ILE A 44 6.58 2.22 3.66
C ILE A 44 5.88 2.09 5.03
N PRO A 45 4.54 2.03 5.11
CA PRO A 45 3.86 1.77 6.38
C PRO A 45 4.22 0.39 6.95
N PHE A 46 4.13 0.21 8.28
CA PHE A 46 4.39 -1.09 8.88
C PHE A 46 3.41 -2.14 8.36
N GLY A 47 3.90 -3.35 8.11
CA GLY A 47 3.08 -4.44 7.59
C GLY A 47 3.49 -5.80 8.11
N TRP A 48 2.58 -6.75 7.96
CA TRP A 48 2.69 -8.13 8.41
C TRP A 48 2.37 -9.05 7.25
N VAL A 49 3.09 -10.17 7.16
CA VAL A 49 2.65 -11.30 6.36
C VAL A 49 1.58 -12.02 7.16
N LEU A 50 0.44 -12.36 6.54
CA LEU A 50 -0.55 -13.20 7.20
C LEU A 50 -0.04 -14.63 7.17
N ASP A 51 0.26 -15.15 8.36
CA ASP A 51 0.69 -16.51 8.60
C ASP A 51 -0.30 -17.16 9.57
N PRO A 52 -1.00 -18.24 9.19
CA PRO A 52 -1.97 -18.90 10.06
C PRO A 52 -1.33 -19.69 11.21
N GLU A 53 -0.01 -19.86 11.23
CA GLU A 53 0.68 -20.58 12.29
C GLU A 53 0.46 -19.88 13.66
N PRO A 54 -0.01 -20.61 14.70
CA PRO A 54 -0.25 -20.02 16.00
C PRO A 54 1.05 -19.52 16.64
N LEU A 55 1.00 -18.34 17.26
CA LEU A 55 2.12 -17.83 18.03
C LEU A 55 2.32 -18.63 19.33
N PRO A 56 3.57 -18.72 19.84
CA PRO A 56 3.80 -19.28 21.16
C PRO A 56 3.05 -18.48 22.24
N PRO A 57 2.79 -19.03 23.43
CA PRO A 57 1.94 -18.37 24.45
C PRO A 57 2.40 -16.97 24.90
N HIS A 58 3.69 -16.65 24.74
CA HIS A 58 4.27 -15.34 25.10
C HIS A 58 4.53 -14.45 23.87
N GLY A 59 4.17 -14.93 22.67
CA GLY A 59 4.32 -14.20 21.42
C GLY A 59 3.23 -13.14 21.26
N ALA A 60 3.50 -12.13 20.43
CA ALA A 60 2.50 -11.16 20.03
C ALA A 60 2.80 -10.69 18.61
N LEU A 61 1.75 -10.35 17.87
CA LEU A 61 1.86 -9.68 16.59
C LEU A 61 2.43 -8.27 16.84
N PRO A 62 3.60 -7.93 16.24
CA PRO A 62 4.27 -6.67 16.51
C PRO A 62 3.35 -5.47 16.27
N LYS A 63 3.34 -4.50 17.19
CA LYS A 63 2.51 -3.27 17.17
C LYS A 63 0.98 -3.44 17.19
N LEU A 64 0.44 -4.64 16.96
CA LEU A 64 -1.01 -4.87 17.01
C LEU A 64 -1.50 -5.12 18.44
N ASN A 65 -0.59 -5.44 19.37
CA ASN A 65 -0.94 -5.82 20.74
C ASN A 65 -1.97 -6.96 20.80
N ALA A 66 -1.85 -7.91 19.87
CA ALA A 66 -2.70 -9.08 19.72
C ALA A 66 -1.86 -10.35 19.71
N HIS A 67 -2.34 -11.42 20.33
CA HIS A 67 -1.69 -12.73 20.37
C HIS A 67 -2.01 -13.56 19.12
N SER A 68 -3.18 -13.34 18.51
CA SER A 68 -3.66 -14.12 17.36
C SER A 68 -4.31 -13.24 16.31
N TRP A 69 -4.49 -13.79 15.10
CA TRP A 69 -5.28 -13.12 14.07
C TRP A 69 -6.78 -13.13 14.36
N GLU A 70 -7.26 -14.03 15.22
CA GLU A 70 -8.64 -14.03 15.68
C GLU A 70 -8.94 -12.76 16.48
N GLU A 71 -8.06 -12.40 17.43
CA GLU A 71 -8.13 -11.14 18.16
C GLU A 71 -8.10 -9.92 17.22
N VAL A 72 -7.27 -9.95 16.17
CA VAL A 72 -7.24 -8.89 15.14
C VAL A 72 -8.58 -8.82 14.38
N GLY A 73 -9.28 -9.94 14.20
CA GLY A 73 -10.62 -10.00 13.64
C GLY A 73 -11.68 -9.32 14.51
N GLU A 74 -11.46 -9.25 15.82
CA GLU A 74 -12.36 -8.63 16.80
C GLU A 74 -12.10 -7.12 17.01
N PHE A 75 -11.06 -6.57 16.40
CA PHE A 75 -10.70 -5.15 16.53
C PHE A 75 -11.88 -4.21 16.25
N SER A 76 -12.00 -3.19 17.10
CA SER A 76 -12.95 -2.09 16.90
C SER A 76 -12.60 -1.30 15.64
N GLN A 77 -13.54 -0.47 15.17
CA GLN A 77 -13.33 0.38 13.99
C GLN A 77 -12.08 1.29 14.12
N LYS A 78 -11.74 1.73 15.33
CA LYS A 78 -10.56 2.56 15.59
C LYS A 78 -9.25 1.76 15.54
N GLU A 79 -9.26 0.50 15.96
CA GLU A 79 -8.08 -0.36 15.99
C GLU A 79 -7.74 -0.91 14.60
N ARG A 80 -8.76 -1.17 13.77
CA ARG A 80 -8.57 -1.63 12.38
C ARG A 80 -8.31 -0.51 11.37
N GLN A 81 -7.47 0.46 11.73
CA GLN A 81 -6.83 1.38 10.78
C GLN A 81 -5.76 0.63 9.97
N LEU A 82 -6.20 -0.41 9.26
CA LEU A 82 -5.38 -1.42 8.61
C LEU A 82 -5.92 -1.70 7.20
N VAL A 83 -5.04 -2.22 6.33
CA VAL A 83 -5.36 -2.60 4.96
C VAL A 83 -4.91 -4.03 4.71
N LEU A 84 -5.87 -4.91 4.44
CA LEU A 84 -5.64 -6.28 4.01
C LEU A 84 -5.45 -6.30 2.49
N LYS A 85 -4.36 -6.91 2.01
CA LYS A 85 -4.02 -6.96 0.58
C LYS A 85 -3.61 -8.36 0.18
N ILE A 86 -4.13 -8.81 -0.96
CA ILE A 86 -3.62 -9.99 -1.65
C ILE A 86 -2.28 -9.67 -2.33
N SER A 87 -1.33 -10.59 -2.19
CA SER A 87 -0.06 -10.57 -2.91
C SER A 87 -0.06 -11.53 -4.11
N GLY A 88 0.90 -11.34 -5.01
CA GLY A 88 0.98 -12.12 -6.24
C GLY A 88 0.07 -11.65 -7.39
N PHE A 89 0.15 -12.39 -8.49
CA PHE A 89 -0.49 -12.11 -9.79
C PHE A 89 -1.79 -12.90 -9.97
N HIS A 90 -2.60 -13.00 -8.91
CA HIS A 90 -3.91 -13.65 -9.00
C HIS A 90 -4.90 -12.76 -9.78
N GLU A 91 -5.87 -13.34 -10.51
CA GLU A 91 -6.85 -12.57 -11.31
C GLU A 91 -7.66 -11.57 -10.45
N SER A 92 -7.85 -11.87 -9.16
CA SER A 92 -8.48 -11.00 -8.18
C SER A 92 -7.60 -9.83 -7.69
N ALA A 93 -6.30 -9.83 -8.00
CA ALA A 93 -5.38 -8.74 -7.70
C ALA A 93 -5.49 -7.57 -8.69
N TRP A 94 -6.13 -7.78 -9.84
CA TRP A 94 -6.38 -6.74 -10.85
C TRP A 94 -7.63 -5.92 -10.49
N GLY A 95 -7.56 -4.58 -10.61
CA GLY A 95 -8.76 -3.72 -10.47
C GLY A 95 -9.25 -3.45 -9.03
N SER A 96 -8.37 -3.32 -8.03
CA SER A 96 -8.73 -2.95 -6.64
C SER A 96 -9.55 -3.98 -5.84
N ARG A 97 -9.81 -5.16 -6.39
CA ARG A 97 -10.63 -6.22 -5.76
C ARG A 97 -9.94 -6.99 -4.64
N GLY A 98 -8.61 -6.94 -4.59
CA GLY A 98 -7.79 -7.59 -3.58
C GLY A 98 -7.28 -6.67 -2.47
N VAL A 99 -7.94 -5.53 -2.22
CA VAL A 99 -7.55 -4.56 -1.20
C VAL A 99 -8.75 -4.21 -0.34
N PHE A 100 -8.67 -4.42 0.97
CA PHE A 100 -9.75 -4.19 1.93
C PHE A 100 -9.27 -3.25 3.04
N VAL A 101 -10.01 -2.17 3.29
CA VAL A 101 -9.69 -1.19 4.32
C VAL A 101 -10.53 -1.51 5.55
N GLY A 102 -9.89 -1.89 6.65
CA GLY A 102 -10.58 -2.48 7.80
C GLY A 102 -11.65 -1.58 8.39
N HIS A 103 -11.37 -0.29 8.55
CA HIS A 103 -12.30 0.66 9.16
C HIS A 103 -13.46 1.09 8.25
N ASP A 104 -13.43 0.72 6.97
CA ASP A 104 -14.54 0.91 6.02
C ASP A 104 -15.51 -0.30 5.99
N LEU A 105 -15.13 -1.42 6.60
CA LEU A 105 -15.94 -2.63 6.68
C LEU A 105 -16.71 -2.70 8.01
N SER A 106 -17.79 -3.48 8.07
CA SER A 106 -18.41 -3.89 9.34
C SER A 106 -17.51 -4.85 10.12
N SER A 107 -17.78 -5.07 11.41
CA SER A 107 -17.01 -6.04 12.23
C SER A 107 -17.08 -7.45 11.67
N ALA A 108 -18.27 -7.90 11.28
CA ALA A 108 -18.47 -9.22 10.69
C ALA A 108 -17.71 -9.38 9.36
N GLU A 109 -17.83 -8.41 8.45
CA GLU A 109 -17.12 -8.46 7.16
C GLU A 109 -15.59 -8.43 7.34
N TRP A 110 -15.07 -7.65 8.29
CA TRP A 110 -13.64 -7.61 8.58
C TRP A 110 -13.11 -8.98 9.03
N ALA A 111 -13.78 -9.59 10.02
CA ALA A 111 -13.41 -10.90 10.53
C ALA A 111 -13.48 -11.98 9.43
N GLU A 112 -14.56 -12.00 8.65
CA GLU A 112 -14.74 -12.93 7.52
C GLU A 112 -13.60 -12.81 6.49
N ARG A 113 -13.25 -11.58 6.10
CA ARG A 113 -12.19 -11.34 5.12
C ARG A 113 -10.81 -11.74 5.64
N LEU A 114 -10.53 -11.48 6.91
CA LEU A 114 -9.29 -11.86 7.55
C LEU A 114 -9.16 -13.39 7.62
N GLN A 115 -10.23 -14.08 8.04
CA GLN A 115 -10.29 -15.54 8.07
C GLN A 115 -10.11 -16.15 6.68
N HIS A 116 -10.80 -15.62 5.67
CA HIS A 116 -10.62 -16.04 4.29
C HIS A 116 -9.16 -15.88 3.82
N ALA A 117 -8.53 -14.75 4.12
CA ALA A 117 -7.13 -14.53 3.76
C ALA A 117 -6.18 -15.54 4.44
N LEU A 118 -6.41 -15.85 5.72
CA LEU A 118 -5.62 -16.86 6.45
C LEU A 118 -5.83 -18.27 5.89
N SER A 119 -7.06 -18.64 5.53
CA SER A 119 -7.35 -19.95 4.92
C SER A 119 -6.65 -20.14 3.57
N GLN A 120 -6.32 -19.05 2.88
CA GLN A 120 -5.65 -19.04 1.58
C GLN A 120 -4.13 -18.91 1.67
N ALA A 121 -3.54 -18.80 2.87
CA ALA A 121 -2.12 -18.49 3.03
C ALA A 121 -1.18 -19.49 2.33
N ASN A 122 -1.59 -20.75 2.20
CA ASN A 122 -0.84 -21.81 1.50
C ASN A 122 -0.98 -21.77 -0.02
N GLU A 123 -1.99 -21.08 -0.55
CA GLU A 123 -2.25 -20.94 -1.99
C GLU A 123 -1.69 -19.62 -2.51
N GLN A 124 -1.91 -18.54 -1.76
CA GLN A 124 -1.46 -17.21 -2.11
C GLN A 124 -1.16 -16.38 -0.85
N PRO A 125 -0.02 -15.66 -0.83
CA PRO A 125 0.32 -14.84 0.31
C PRO A 125 -0.62 -13.64 0.42
N TRP A 126 -1.03 -13.35 1.64
CA TRP A 126 -1.72 -12.12 2.00
C TRP A 126 -0.85 -11.30 2.94
N LEU A 127 -1.05 -9.98 2.92
CA LEU A 127 -0.43 -9.09 3.88
C LEU A 127 -1.45 -8.16 4.53
N LEU A 128 -1.12 -7.75 5.75
CA LEU A 128 -1.77 -6.68 6.48
C LEU A 128 -0.82 -5.49 6.51
N GLN A 129 -1.33 -4.27 6.46
CA GLN A 129 -0.52 -3.07 6.52
C GLN A 129 -1.24 -1.95 7.28
N GLU A 130 -0.52 -1.13 8.03
CA GLU A 130 -1.05 0.10 8.62
C GLU A 130 -1.67 0.99 7.51
N PHE A 131 -2.89 1.46 7.75
CA PHE A 131 -3.53 2.42 6.86
C PHE A 131 -2.96 3.81 7.16
N HIS A 132 -2.40 4.45 6.13
CA HIS A 132 -2.00 5.85 6.19
C HIS A 132 -2.96 6.68 5.35
N GLU A 133 -3.56 7.69 5.96
CA GLU A 133 -4.44 8.60 5.23
C GLU A 133 -3.62 9.51 4.30
N GLY A 134 -3.99 9.52 3.02
CA GLY A 134 -3.41 10.46 2.06
C GLY A 134 -3.75 11.90 2.43
N ARG A 135 -2.78 12.81 2.29
CA ARG A 135 -2.97 14.25 2.52
C ARG A 135 -4.07 14.79 1.61
N ARG A 136 -4.97 15.59 2.19
CA ARG A 136 -6.00 16.35 1.47
C ARG A 136 -5.51 17.77 1.22
N PHE A 137 -5.87 18.33 0.07
CA PHE A 137 -5.59 19.71 -0.29
C PHE A 137 -6.56 20.16 -1.38
N GLU A 138 -6.72 21.47 -1.55
CA GLU A 138 -7.57 22.03 -2.59
C GLU A 138 -6.83 22.13 -3.93
N HIS A 139 -7.52 21.80 -5.02
CA HIS A 139 -6.98 21.89 -6.38
C HIS A 139 -8.04 22.46 -7.33
N PRO A 140 -7.68 23.40 -8.23
CA PRO A 140 -8.60 23.90 -9.26
C PRO A 140 -8.84 22.85 -10.35
N MET A 141 -10.10 22.60 -10.69
CA MET A 141 -10.50 21.79 -11.84
C MET A 141 -11.19 22.68 -12.86
N TYR A 142 -10.76 22.57 -14.12
CA TYR A 142 -11.37 23.27 -15.24
C TYR A 142 -12.49 22.41 -15.81
N GLU A 143 -13.69 22.97 -15.85
CA GLU A 143 -14.89 22.34 -16.43
C GLU A 143 -14.96 22.62 -17.94
N GLU A 144 -15.79 21.87 -18.67
CA GLU A 144 -15.96 22.01 -20.12
C GLU A 144 -16.47 23.40 -20.54
N ASP A 145 -17.23 24.07 -19.67
CA ASP A 145 -17.75 25.42 -19.88
C ASP A 145 -16.72 26.54 -19.60
N GLY A 146 -15.49 26.17 -19.23
CA GLY A 146 -14.41 27.08 -18.89
C GLY A 146 -14.46 27.64 -17.46
N SER A 147 -15.45 27.23 -16.66
CA SER A 147 -15.48 27.56 -15.23
C SER A 147 -14.42 26.78 -14.46
N VAL A 148 -14.00 27.34 -13.32
CA VAL A 148 -13.01 26.71 -12.43
C VAL A 148 -13.70 26.38 -11.11
N LYS A 149 -13.63 25.11 -10.72
CA LYS A 149 -14.14 24.62 -9.45
C LYS A 149 -12.98 24.18 -8.56
N MET A 150 -12.96 24.67 -7.32
CA MET A 150 -12.03 24.17 -6.31
C MET A 150 -12.54 22.84 -5.76
N LEU A 151 -11.70 21.81 -5.79
CA LEU A 151 -12.00 20.49 -5.25
C LEU A 151 -11.01 20.12 -4.16
N GLU A 152 -11.52 19.58 -3.05
CA GLU A 152 -10.67 18.88 -2.09
C GLU A 152 -10.28 17.52 -2.68
N VAL A 153 -8.98 17.29 -2.84
CA VAL A 153 -8.43 16.11 -3.49
C VAL A 153 -7.37 15.42 -2.64
N ARG A 154 -7.11 14.15 -2.97
CA ARG A 154 -5.93 13.38 -2.54
C ARG A 154 -5.05 13.10 -3.76
N ALA A 155 -3.74 13.03 -3.57
CA ALA A 155 -2.81 12.73 -4.64
C ALA A 155 -2.17 11.33 -4.48
N ARG A 156 -2.09 10.60 -5.59
CA ARG A 156 -1.13 9.50 -5.77
C ARG A 156 0.02 10.00 -6.63
N LEU A 157 1.23 9.92 -6.12
CA LEU A 157 2.45 10.25 -6.87
C LEU A 157 3.01 9.01 -7.55
N CYS A 158 3.34 9.14 -8.82
CA CYS A 158 4.00 8.14 -9.66
C CYS A 158 5.31 8.75 -10.19
N PRO A 159 6.41 8.69 -9.42
CA PRO A 159 7.70 9.17 -9.85
C PRO A 159 8.34 8.22 -10.86
N TYR A 160 8.96 8.77 -11.90
CA TYR A 160 9.69 8.04 -12.93
C TYR A 160 11.19 8.25 -12.73
N PHE A 161 11.92 7.13 -12.72
CA PHE A 161 13.36 7.11 -12.62
C PHE A 161 13.94 6.37 -13.83
N PHE A 162 15.03 6.90 -14.39
CA PHE A 162 15.72 6.32 -15.52
C PHE A 162 17.13 5.93 -15.12
N THR A 163 17.53 4.71 -15.45
CA THR A 163 18.89 4.22 -15.21
C THR A 163 19.63 4.13 -16.54
N ASN A 164 20.76 4.83 -16.66
CA ASN A 164 21.58 4.79 -17.87
C ASN A 164 22.43 3.51 -17.95
N ARG A 165 23.19 3.35 -19.03
CA ARG A 165 24.06 2.17 -19.26
C ARG A 165 25.17 2.03 -18.22
N ASP A 166 25.59 3.14 -17.63
CA ASP A 166 26.61 3.19 -16.58
C ASP A 166 26.03 2.88 -15.18
N GLY A 167 24.74 2.54 -15.11
CA GLY A 167 24.06 2.21 -13.85
C GLY A 167 23.66 3.42 -13.00
N GLN A 168 23.76 4.65 -13.54
CA GLN A 168 23.37 5.86 -12.83
C GLN A 168 21.87 6.09 -13.00
N THR A 169 21.17 6.27 -11.87
CA THR A 169 19.72 6.53 -11.84
C THR A 169 19.43 8.00 -11.63
N SER A 170 18.61 8.60 -12.50
CA SER A 170 18.14 9.98 -12.38
C SER A 170 16.62 10.04 -12.29
N PHE A 171 16.10 11.03 -11.56
CA PHE A 171 14.68 11.35 -11.58
C PHE A 171 14.32 12.00 -12.92
N GLY A 172 13.28 11.52 -13.58
CA GLY A 172 12.83 12.01 -14.89
C GLY A 172 11.51 12.77 -14.86
N GLY A 173 10.83 12.80 -13.72
CA GLY A 173 9.53 13.48 -13.57
C GLY A 173 8.58 12.68 -12.68
N CYS A 174 7.47 13.29 -12.30
CA CYS A 174 6.43 12.63 -11.52
C CYS A 174 5.07 12.99 -12.08
N LEU A 175 4.21 11.98 -12.24
CA LEU A 175 2.81 12.16 -12.54
C LEU A 175 2.01 12.06 -11.23
N ALA A 176 1.15 13.03 -10.97
CA ALA A 176 0.16 12.90 -9.91
C ALA A 176 -1.19 12.51 -10.51
N THR A 177 -1.84 11.55 -9.88
CA THR A 177 -3.27 11.30 -10.07
C THR A 177 -4.01 11.86 -8.87
N LEU A 178 -4.81 12.90 -9.09
CA LEU A 178 -5.66 13.50 -8.08
C LEU A 178 -7.03 12.83 -8.11
N VAL A 179 -7.58 12.54 -6.94
CA VAL A 179 -8.93 12.01 -6.79
C VAL A 179 -9.70 12.84 -5.77
N PRO A 180 -11.03 13.00 -5.93
CA PRO A 180 -11.88 13.60 -4.91
C PRO A 180 -11.65 12.97 -3.53
N ALA A 181 -11.61 13.81 -2.49
CA ALA A 181 -11.18 13.39 -1.15
C ALA A 181 -12.11 12.38 -0.44
N ASP A 182 -13.35 12.24 -0.92
CA ASP A 182 -14.33 11.24 -0.49
C ASP A 182 -13.95 9.82 -0.98
N LYS A 183 -13.00 9.70 -1.91
CA LYS A 183 -12.50 8.41 -2.42
C LYS A 183 -11.16 8.02 -1.81
N LYS A 184 -11.10 6.83 -1.20
CA LYS A 184 -9.87 6.26 -0.61
C LYS A 184 -9.10 5.32 -1.55
N LYS A 185 -9.75 4.72 -2.56
CA LYS A 185 -9.14 3.85 -3.56
C LYS A 185 -9.03 4.59 -4.89
N ILE A 186 -7.83 4.59 -5.50
CA ILE A 186 -7.49 5.46 -6.64
C ILE A 186 -7.56 4.71 -7.99
N HIS A 187 -7.59 3.39 -7.99
CA HIS A 187 -7.46 2.61 -9.21
C HIS A 187 -8.82 2.25 -9.83
N GLY A 188 -9.01 2.63 -11.10
CA GLY A 188 -10.23 2.39 -11.90
C GLY A 188 -11.24 3.54 -11.93
N MET A 189 -10.84 4.76 -11.55
CA MET A 189 -11.74 5.93 -11.51
C MET A 189 -11.79 6.67 -12.85
N SER A 190 -13.00 7.00 -13.32
CA SER A 190 -13.22 7.92 -14.44
C SER A 190 -12.85 9.37 -14.11
N ASP A 191 -12.94 9.73 -12.83
CA ASP A 191 -12.86 11.12 -12.36
C ASP A 191 -11.45 11.49 -11.87
N GLY A 192 -10.44 10.73 -12.27
CA GLY A 192 -9.05 10.97 -11.88
C GLY A 192 -8.44 12.11 -12.70
N ILE A 193 -7.93 13.15 -12.03
CA ILE A 193 -7.23 14.25 -12.70
C ILE A 193 -5.75 13.91 -12.79
N LEU A 194 -5.19 13.90 -14.00
CA LEU A 194 -3.77 13.66 -14.23
C LEU A 194 -3.04 14.99 -14.35
N VAL A 195 -2.10 15.26 -13.45
CA VAL A 195 -1.31 16.49 -13.47
C VAL A 195 0.18 16.19 -13.42
N PRO A 196 1.01 16.87 -14.23
CA PRO A 196 2.46 16.79 -14.10
C PRO A 196 2.87 17.44 -12.77
N CYS A 197 3.87 16.86 -12.10
CA CYS A 197 4.47 17.42 -10.91
C CYS A 197 5.74 18.18 -11.27
N VAL A 198 5.96 19.31 -10.60
CA VAL A 198 7.25 20.02 -10.59
C VAL A 198 7.89 19.85 -9.22
N ILE A 199 9.22 19.77 -9.19
CA ILE A 199 9.96 19.85 -7.93
C ILE A 199 10.02 21.33 -7.57
N ASP A 200 9.58 21.64 -6.35
CA ASP A 200 9.75 22.97 -5.78
C ASP A 200 11.24 23.19 -5.45
N GLU A 201 11.83 24.30 -5.90
CA GLU A 201 13.27 24.59 -5.75
C GLU A 201 13.64 25.15 -4.35
N ASN A 202 12.76 24.94 -3.36
CA ASN A 202 12.94 25.42 -1.99
C ASN A 202 13.98 24.64 -1.18
#